data_AF-A0A382GM02-F1
#
_entry.id   AF-A0A382GM02-F1
#
_cell.length_a   1.000
_cell.length_b   1.000
_cell.length_c   1.000
_cell.angle_alpha   90.00
_cell.angle_beta   90.00
_cell.angle_gamma   90.00
#
_symmetry.space_group_name_H-M   'P 1'
#
loop_
_entity.id
_entity.type
_entity.pdbx_description
1 polymer ?
#
loop_
_entity_poly.entity_id
_entity_poly.type
_entity_poly.pdbx_seq_one_letter_code
_entity_poly.pdbx_strand_id
1 'polypeptide(L)'
;MRLEHLKDWFSQARSQILAISPYMTPSTLAECLSKVSPEVDVTVVCSWRTNDLLFGSSKIETYELCQDNGWSLRVDHDGMPRTIHLKAYVVDGQMAMIGSANMTGRGMEENIESLVPVSIDSHPSLAESIEDSIAGSIPVDQEVYRQFREHASTLPEYEEPEIPLLTVIHGALETEILREMPPEPSIGDLLQLPSIRKALPVRGLRFGEVKRILGRKPLRDLGPETINDTTKDTMHRIVESDSRFDIQKRYGTDCLVWKVHNIFNQEIRRHLRPHIGKPLSQLGLDESL
;
A
#
# COMPACT_ATOMS: atom_id res chain seq x y z
N MET A 1 5.29 13.15 18.95
CA MET A 1 4.72 12.58 17.69
C MET A 1 3.92 13.68 17.01
N ARG A 2 3.77 13.66 15.67
CA ARG A 2 3.13 14.78 14.94
C ARG A 2 1.68 15.04 15.38
N LEU A 3 0.93 13.97 15.66
CA LEU A 3 -0.41 14.06 16.23
C LEU A 3 -0.44 14.92 17.49
N GLU A 4 0.39 14.60 18.48
CA GLU A 4 0.48 15.38 19.73
C GLU A 4 0.92 16.83 19.48
N HIS A 5 1.85 17.07 18.55
CA HIS A 5 2.25 18.44 18.21
C HIS A 5 1.10 19.24 17.59
N LEU A 6 0.31 18.61 16.72
CA LEU A 6 -0.83 19.26 16.08
C LEU A 6 -1.99 19.48 17.07
N LYS A 7 -2.18 18.55 18.00
CA LYS A 7 -3.13 18.66 19.10
C LYS A 7 -2.78 19.83 20.03
N ASP A 8 -1.51 19.95 20.40
CA ASP A 8 -1.03 21.08 21.20
C ASP A 8 -1.07 22.40 20.39
N TRP A 9 -0.85 22.35 19.07
CA TRP A 9 -1.04 23.50 18.17
C TRP A 9 -2.49 24.00 18.17
N PHE A 10 -3.45 23.12 17.95
CA PHE A 10 -4.87 23.49 17.95
C PHE A 10 -5.36 23.97 19.31
N SER A 11 -4.81 23.45 20.41
CA SER A 11 -5.17 23.91 21.76
C SER A 11 -4.82 25.38 22.03
N GLN A 12 -4.01 26.01 21.18
CA GLN A 12 -3.64 27.43 21.28
C GLN A 12 -4.64 28.37 20.61
N ALA A 13 -5.56 27.85 19.80
CA ALA A 13 -6.56 28.65 19.08
C ALA A 13 -7.48 29.39 20.05
N ARG A 14 -7.81 30.64 19.72
CA ARG A 14 -8.63 31.53 20.55
C ARG A 14 -9.96 31.88 19.90
N SER A 15 -10.02 31.90 18.57
CA SER A 15 -11.22 32.28 17.83
C SER A 15 -11.61 31.24 16.81
N GLN A 16 -10.67 30.74 16.01
CA GLN A 16 -11.02 29.86 14.89
C GLN A 16 -9.92 28.86 14.53
N ILE A 17 -10.35 27.71 14.02
CA ILE A 17 -9.50 26.71 13.40
C ILE A 17 -10.01 26.43 11.99
N LEU A 18 -9.10 26.39 11.03
CA LEU A 18 -9.37 25.89 9.69
C LEU A 18 -8.45 24.71 9.39
N ALA A 19 -9.02 23.51 9.31
CA ALA A 19 -8.32 22.27 9.02
C ALA A 19 -8.57 21.86 7.57
N ILE A 20 -7.57 22.03 6.70
CA ILE A 20 -7.63 21.65 5.29
C ILE A 20 -6.78 20.40 5.11
N SER A 21 -7.41 19.30 4.71
CA SER A 21 -6.70 18.08 4.30
C SER A 21 -7.60 17.26 3.37
N PRO A 22 -7.16 16.89 2.16
CA PRO A 22 -8.01 16.15 1.22
C PRO A 22 -8.47 14.82 1.80
N TYR A 23 -7.58 14.13 2.52
CA TYR A 23 -7.83 12.81 3.11
C TYR A 23 -7.94 12.95 4.61
N MET A 24 -9.08 12.52 5.14
CA MET A 24 -9.42 12.73 6.53
C MET A 24 -10.17 11.54 7.12
N THR A 25 -9.73 11.10 8.30
CA THR A 25 -10.44 10.10 9.09
C THR A 25 -11.06 10.76 10.34
N PRO A 26 -12.35 10.48 10.65
CA PRO A 26 -13.04 11.09 11.79
C PRO A 26 -12.31 10.90 13.13
N SER A 27 -11.75 9.71 13.38
CA SER A 27 -11.01 9.41 14.61
C SER A 27 -9.81 10.35 14.81
N THR A 28 -8.97 10.50 13.78
CA THR A 28 -7.79 11.39 13.84
C THR A 28 -8.18 12.85 13.96
N LEU A 29 -9.24 13.29 13.25
CA LEU A 29 -9.75 14.66 13.40
C LEU A 29 -10.21 14.92 14.84
N ALA A 30 -11.03 14.04 15.40
CA ALA A 30 -11.54 14.14 16.76
C ALA A 30 -10.39 14.16 17.80
N GLU A 31 -9.38 13.32 17.59
CA GLU A 31 -8.22 13.25 18.49
C GLU A 31 -7.38 14.53 18.46
N CYS A 32 -7.07 15.05 17.27
CA CYS A 32 -6.34 16.31 17.10
C CYS A 32 -7.08 17.50 17.72
N LEU A 33 -8.41 17.53 17.64
CA LEU A 33 -9.23 18.61 18.17
C LEU A 33 -9.70 18.40 19.62
N SER A 34 -9.35 17.28 20.27
CA SER A 34 -9.87 16.91 21.60
C SER A 34 -9.52 17.87 22.75
N LYS A 35 -8.54 18.76 22.56
CA LYS A 35 -8.16 19.81 23.54
C LYS A 35 -8.66 21.22 23.16
N VAL A 36 -9.41 21.36 22.08
CA VAL A 36 -9.91 22.65 21.59
C VAL A 36 -11.08 23.13 22.45
N SER A 37 -11.10 24.42 22.76
CA SER A 37 -12.21 25.05 23.48
C SER A 37 -13.50 24.97 22.65
N PRO A 38 -14.67 24.64 23.24
CA PRO A 38 -15.96 24.66 22.55
C PRO A 38 -16.36 26.04 21.99
N GLU A 39 -15.71 27.13 22.43
CA GLU A 39 -15.94 28.50 21.94
C GLU A 39 -15.18 28.81 20.63
N VAL A 40 -14.27 27.94 20.21
CA VAL A 40 -13.49 28.13 18.99
C VAL A 40 -14.27 27.61 17.79
N ASP A 41 -14.45 28.46 16.78
CA ASP A 41 -15.12 28.11 15.54
C ASP A 41 -14.23 27.18 14.69
N VAL A 42 -14.66 25.94 14.48
CA VAL A 42 -13.90 24.97 13.67
C VAL A 42 -14.54 24.81 12.30
N THR A 43 -13.73 25.00 11.25
CA THR A 43 -14.08 24.66 9.87
C THR A 43 -13.14 23.59 9.34
N VAL A 44 -13.72 22.55 8.77
CA VAL A 44 -13.02 21.40 8.18
C VAL A 44 -13.22 21.43 6.67
N VAL A 45 -12.15 21.23 5.91
CA VAL A 45 -12.18 21.09 4.45
C VAL A 45 -11.52 19.77 4.05
N CYS A 46 -12.28 18.88 3.42
CA CYS A 46 -11.78 17.60 2.92
C CYS A 46 -12.33 17.26 1.52
N SER A 47 -11.92 16.12 0.96
CA SER A 47 -12.43 15.65 -0.34
C SER A 47 -13.51 14.58 -0.16
N TRP A 48 -14.62 14.75 -0.87
CA TRP A 48 -15.67 13.75 -1.13
C TRP A 48 -15.79 13.47 -2.63
N ARG A 49 -14.70 13.59 -3.38
CA ARG A 49 -14.63 13.06 -4.75
C ARG A 49 -14.90 11.57 -4.74
N THR A 50 -15.53 11.06 -5.80
CA THR A 50 -15.98 9.66 -5.88
C THR A 50 -14.84 8.67 -5.60
N ASN A 51 -13.67 8.91 -6.18
CA ASN A 51 -12.51 8.04 -5.97
C ASN A 51 -11.99 8.08 -4.52
N ASP A 52 -12.04 9.23 -3.86
CA ASP A 52 -11.52 9.37 -2.50
C ASP A 52 -12.43 8.66 -1.48
N LEU A 53 -13.75 8.66 -1.75
CA LEU A 53 -14.73 7.87 -1.01
C LEU A 53 -14.59 6.37 -1.31
N LEU A 54 -14.45 6.00 -2.59
CA LEU A 54 -14.30 4.61 -3.04
C LEU A 54 -13.06 3.93 -2.43
N PHE A 55 -11.91 4.61 -2.45
CA PHE A 55 -10.67 4.09 -1.86
C PHE A 55 -10.62 4.23 -0.33
N GLY A 56 -11.63 4.87 0.27
CA GLY A 56 -11.73 5.08 1.71
C GLY A 56 -10.67 6.03 2.28
N SER A 57 -10.04 6.84 1.45
CA SER A 57 -9.10 7.90 1.85
C SER A 57 -9.79 9.03 2.63
N SER A 58 -11.09 9.23 2.35
CA SER A 58 -12.00 10.10 3.09
C SER A 58 -13.26 9.35 3.49
N LYS A 59 -13.92 9.83 4.54
CA LYS A 59 -15.07 9.17 5.18
C LYS A 59 -16.26 10.12 5.23
N ILE A 60 -17.44 9.64 4.82
CA ILE A 60 -18.67 10.44 4.82
C ILE A 60 -19.11 10.77 6.26
N GLU A 61 -18.76 9.91 7.21
CA GLU A 61 -18.99 10.01 8.64
C GLU A 61 -18.30 11.24 9.27
N THR A 62 -17.38 11.89 8.54
CA THR A 62 -16.79 13.18 8.96
C THR A 62 -17.87 14.25 9.17
N TYR A 63 -18.97 14.20 8.42
CA TYR A 63 -20.09 15.13 8.60
C TYR A 63 -20.81 14.94 9.94
N GLU A 64 -21.08 13.69 10.32
CA GLU A 64 -21.75 13.38 11.59
C GLU A 64 -20.88 13.87 12.76
N LEU A 65 -19.57 13.61 12.72
CA LEU A 65 -18.63 14.14 13.70
C LEU A 65 -18.64 15.68 13.77
N CYS A 66 -18.65 16.35 12.62
CA CYS A 66 -18.70 17.82 12.60
C CYS A 66 -20.00 18.34 13.22
N GLN A 67 -21.15 17.75 12.85
CA GLN A 67 -22.45 18.14 13.40
C GLN A 67 -22.53 17.94 14.91
N ASP A 68 -22.06 16.80 15.42
CA ASP A 68 -22.08 16.47 16.85
C ASP A 68 -21.26 17.47 17.70
N ASN A 69 -20.27 18.12 17.10
CA ASN A 69 -19.39 19.09 17.77
C ASN A 69 -19.68 20.55 17.37
N GLY A 70 -20.71 20.81 16.55
CA GLY A 70 -21.02 22.16 16.07
C GLY A 70 -19.99 22.74 15.08
N TRP A 71 -19.20 21.89 14.44
CA TRP A 71 -18.18 22.30 13.46
C TRP A 71 -18.77 22.42 12.06
N SER A 72 -18.19 23.31 11.25
CA SER A 72 -18.55 23.46 9.84
C SER A 72 -17.73 22.50 8.97
N LEU A 73 -18.39 21.82 8.03
CA LEU A 73 -17.73 20.99 7.03
C LEU A 73 -17.86 21.61 5.63
N ARG A 74 -16.77 21.58 4.87
CA ARG A 74 -16.74 21.87 3.44
C ARG A 74 -16.07 20.74 2.67
N VAL A 75 -16.52 20.49 1.46
CA VAL A 75 -16.02 19.38 0.64
C VAL A 75 -15.67 19.80 -0.79
N ASP A 76 -14.50 19.36 -1.25
CA ASP A 76 -14.16 19.25 -2.68
C ASP A 76 -14.83 18.00 -3.25
N HIS A 77 -15.37 18.10 -4.46
CA HIS A 77 -16.12 17.02 -5.10
C HIS A 77 -15.92 17.02 -6.62
N ASP A 78 -16.47 16.01 -7.31
CA ASP A 78 -16.19 15.79 -8.75
C ASP A 78 -16.63 16.93 -9.67
N GLY A 79 -17.54 17.80 -9.21
CA GLY A 79 -17.98 18.98 -9.94
C GLY A 79 -17.02 20.18 -9.84
N MET A 80 -16.01 20.11 -8.98
CA MET A 80 -15.04 21.20 -8.80
C MET A 80 -13.93 21.11 -9.86
N PRO A 81 -13.56 22.25 -10.49
CA PRO A 81 -12.59 22.29 -11.58
C PRO A 81 -11.15 22.03 -11.12
N ARG A 82 -10.85 22.25 -9.83
CA ARG A 82 -9.55 22.01 -9.21
C ARG A 82 -9.72 21.07 -8.03
N THR A 83 -8.75 20.18 -7.84
CA THR A 83 -8.69 19.29 -6.68
C THR A 83 -7.92 19.94 -5.55
N ILE A 84 -8.48 19.89 -4.34
CA ILE A 84 -7.77 20.35 -3.15
C ILE A 84 -6.72 19.28 -2.79
N HIS A 85 -5.45 19.68 -2.67
CA HIS A 85 -4.39 18.81 -2.17
C HIS A 85 -3.57 19.43 -1.04
N LEU A 86 -3.96 20.64 -0.61
CA LEU A 86 -3.35 21.38 0.47
C LEU A 86 -3.55 20.63 1.80
N LYS A 87 -2.51 20.67 2.65
CA LYS A 87 -2.53 20.15 4.01
C LYS A 87 -2.07 21.30 4.90
N ALA A 88 -3.05 22.03 5.42
CA ALA A 88 -2.84 23.25 6.19
C ALA A 88 -3.77 23.26 7.39
N TYR A 89 -3.20 23.51 8.56
CA TYR A 89 -3.90 23.51 9.83
C TYR A 89 -3.74 24.89 10.48
N VAL A 90 -4.71 25.75 10.20
CA VAL A 90 -4.68 27.17 10.52
C VAL A 90 -5.30 27.42 11.89
N VAL A 91 -4.67 28.28 12.67
CA VAL A 91 -5.17 28.78 13.95
C VAL A 91 -5.30 30.29 13.89
N ASP A 92 -6.46 30.78 14.31
CA ASP A 92 -6.84 32.20 14.42
C ASP A 92 -6.68 33.03 13.13
N GLY A 93 -6.55 32.36 11.98
CA GLY A 93 -6.31 33.00 10.67
C GLY A 93 -4.90 33.59 10.48
N GLN A 94 -3.98 33.38 11.42
CA GLN A 94 -2.67 34.05 11.43
C GLN A 94 -1.51 33.08 11.17
N MET A 95 -1.60 31.88 11.75
CA MET A 95 -0.54 30.88 11.71
C MET A 95 -1.09 29.58 11.16
N ALA A 96 -0.26 28.86 10.40
CA ALA A 96 -0.61 27.54 9.87
C ALA A 96 0.50 26.53 10.16
N MET A 97 0.14 25.30 10.49
CA MET A 97 1.02 24.15 10.26
C MET A 97 0.79 23.64 8.85
N ILE A 98 1.84 23.62 8.03
CA ILE A 98 1.78 23.13 6.64
C ILE A 98 2.74 21.97 6.42
N GLY A 99 2.41 21.06 5.51
CA GLY A 99 3.35 20.03 5.11
C GLY A 99 2.72 18.88 4.35
N SER A 100 3.25 17.68 4.57
CA SER A 100 2.92 16.48 3.78
C SER A 100 1.89 15.56 4.45
N ALA A 101 1.72 15.68 5.78
CA ALA A 101 0.82 14.83 6.56
C ALA A 101 -0.67 15.15 6.31
N ASN A 102 -1.42 14.17 5.81
CA ASN A 102 -2.89 14.20 5.80
C ASN A 102 -3.45 13.96 7.21
N MET A 103 -4.69 14.39 7.45
CA MET A 103 -5.43 14.17 8.71
C MET A 103 -5.96 12.73 8.81
N THR A 104 -5.06 11.76 8.70
CA THR A 104 -5.34 10.32 8.84
C THR A 104 -4.38 9.71 9.84
N GLY A 105 -4.75 8.59 10.48
CA GLY A 105 -3.87 7.89 11.43
C GLY A 105 -2.48 7.60 10.83
N ARG A 106 -2.45 7.08 9.60
CA ARG A 106 -1.20 6.86 8.87
C ARG A 106 -0.41 8.15 8.65
N GLY A 107 -1.05 9.25 8.24
CA GLY A 107 -0.38 10.53 8.02
C GLY A 107 0.20 11.14 9.31
N MET A 108 -0.51 11.01 10.43
CA MET A 108 -0.13 11.63 11.69
C MET A 108 0.83 10.79 12.54
N GLU A 109 0.85 9.46 12.37
CA GLU A 109 1.59 8.55 13.26
C GLU A 109 2.58 7.63 12.53
N GLU A 110 2.16 6.99 11.44
CA GLU A 110 2.94 5.90 10.82
C GLU A 110 3.93 6.39 9.74
N ASN A 111 3.45 7.22 8.82
CA ASN A 111 4.21 7.65 7.66
C ASN A 111 5.38 8.57 8.05
N ILE A 112 6.40 8.64 7.20
CA ILE A 112 7.45 9.65 7.34
C ILE A 112 6.95 10.94 6.69
N GLU A 113 6.36 11.83 7.50
CA GLU A 113 5.79 13.11 7.09
C GLU A 113 6.38 14.28 7.90
N SER A 114 6.20 15.50 7.42
CA SER A 114 6.59 16.73 8.12
C SER A 114 5.44 17.73 8.18
N LEU A 115 5.38 18.49 9.27
CA LEU A 115 4.55 19.68 9.45
C LEU A 115 5.42 20.79 10.03
N VAL A 116 5.33 21.98 9.46
CA VAL A 116 6.14 23.15 9.84
C VAL A 116 5.22 24.33 10.11
N PRO A 117 5.38 25.04 11.25
CA PRO A 117 4.62 26.24 11.54
C PRO A 117 5.11 27.40 10.68
N VAL A 118 4.18 28.14 10.09
CA VAL A 118 4.45 29.34 9.27
C VAL A 118 3.43 30.45 9.59
N SER A 119 3.87 31.70 9.48
CA SER A 119 2.98 32.86 9.48
C SER A 119 2.36 33.02 8.09
N ILE A 120 1.03 33.15 8.02
CA ILE A 120 0.28 33.31 6.77
C ILE A 120 0.63 34.64 6.11
N ASP A 121 0.72 35.73 6.89
CA ASP A 121 1.07 37.07 6.39
C ASP A 121 2.45 37.12 5.71
N SER A 122 3.36 36.24 6.13
CA SER A 122 4.69 36.15 5.53
C SER A 122 4.72 35.37 4.21
N HIS A 123 3.61 34.70 3.85
CA HIS A 123 3.52 33.80 2.70
C HIS A 123 2.23 34.03 1.88
N PRO A 124 2.18 35.07 1.03
CA PRO A 124 0.97 35.39 0.25
C PRO A 124 0.43 34.24 -0.61
N SER A 125 1.30 33.40 -1.18
CA SER A 125 0.89 32.23 -1.97
C SER A 125 0.20 31.15 -1.13
N LEU A 126 0.55 31.03 0.16
CA LEU A 126 -0.16 30.14 1.08
C LEU A 126 -1.55 30.71 1.41
N ALA A 127 -1.64 32.02 1.68
CA ALA A 127 -2.93 32.68 1.90
C ALA A 127 -3.88 32.47 0.71
N GLU A 128 -3.38 32.71 -0.51
CA GLU A 128 -4.13 32.44 -1.75
C GLU A 128 -4.56 30.97 -1.87
N SER A 129 -3.67 30.03 -1.55
CA SER A 129 -3.99 28.58 -1.59
C SER A 129 -5.06 28.18 -0.56
N ILE A 130 -5.08 28.82 0.61
CA ILE A 130 -6.10 28.63 1.65
C ILE A 130 -7.45 29.17 1.17
N GLU A 131 -7.47 30.40 0.63
CA GLU A 131 -8.67 31.02 0.06
C GLU A 131 -9.23 30.20 -1.11
N ASP A 132 -8.35 29.74 -2.01
CA ASP A 132 -8.70 28.86 -3.13
C ASP A 132 -9.29 27.53 -2.65
N SER A 133 -8.82 26.98 -1.52
CA SER A 133 -9.37 25.75 -0.95
C SER A 133 -10.78 25.96 -0.40
N ILE A 134 -11.07 27.12 0.19
CA ILE A 134 -12.41 27.47 0.67
C ILE A 134 -13.34 27.72 -0.53
N ALA A 135 -12.89 28.47 -1.53
CA ALA A 135 -13.65 28.76 -2.74
C ALA A 135 -13.87 27.52 -3.62
N GLY A 136 -12.92 26.58 -3.63
CA GLY A 136 -12.96 25.30 -4.34
C GLY A 136 -13.65 24.17 -3.57
N SER A 137 -14.41 24.50 -2.53
CA SER A 137 -15.22 23.54 -1.76
C SER A 137 -16.62 24.10 -1.54
N ILE A 138 -17.61 23.22 -1.35
CA ILE A 138 -18.97 23.60 -0.95
C ILE A 138 -19.19 23.36 0.54
N PRO A 139 -19.94 24.22 1.25
CA PRO A 139 -20.41 23.88 2.58
C PRO A 139 -21.33 22.65 2.51
N VAL A 140 -21.23 21.78 3.51
CA VAL A 140 -22.08 20.60 3.63
C VAL A 140 -23.17 20.88 4.65
N ASP A 141 -24.41 20.94 4.18
CA ASP A 141 -25.60 20.87 5.02
C ASP A 141 -26.19 19.45 4.98
N GLN A 142 -27.35 19.27 5.63
CA GLN A 142 -28.01 17.97 5.72
C GLN A 142 -28.44 17.43 4.35
N GLU A 143 -28.80 18.30 3.41
CA GLU A 143 -29.23 17.89 2.08
C GLU A 143 -28.04 17.48 1.22
N VAL A 144 -26.96 18.26 1.25
CA VAL A 144 -25.70 17.91 0.58
C VAL A 144 -25.17 16.58 1.13
N TYR A 145 -25.12 16.40 2.45
CA TYR A 145 -24.69 15.16 3.07
C TYR A 145 -25.53 13.96 2.61
N ARG A 146 -26.86 14.11 2.56
CA ARG A 146 -27.78 13.06 2.09
C ARG A 146 -27.45 12.64 0.66
N GLN A 147 -27.23 13.59 -0.25
CA GLN A 147 -26.88 13.31 -1.64
C GLN A 147 -25.55 12.55 -1.77
N PHE A 148 -24.52 12.97 -1.05
CA PHE A 148 -23.23 12.26 -1.07
C PHE A 148 -23.31 10.88 -0.41
N ARG A 149 -24.11 10.73 0.65
CA ARG A 149 -24.33 9.43 1.30
C ARG A 149 -25.06 8.46 0.38
N GLU A 150 -26.11 8.92 -0.32
CA GLU A 150 -26.82 8.15 -1.34
C GLU A 150 -25.84 7.73 -2.45
N HIS A 151 -25.05 8.66 -3.00
CA HIS A 151 -24.03 8.36 -4.01
C HIS A 151 -23.00 7.34 -3.52
N ALA A 152 -22.43 7.54 -2.33
CA ALA A 152 -21.45 6.64 -1.74
C ALA A 152 -21.97 5.21 -1.58
N SER A 153 -23.27 5.05 -1.27
CA SER A 153 -23.91 3.73 -1.15
C SER A 153 -24.08 3.00 -2.49
N THR A 154 -23.98 3.71 -3.62
CA THR A 154 -24.04 3.13 -4.97
C THR A 154 -22.67 2.77 -5.54
N LEU A 155 -21.59 3.16 -4.85
CA LEU A 155 -20.24 2.84 -5.28
C LEU A 155 -19.98 1.33 -5.14
N PRO A 156 -19.28 0.71 -6.10
CA PRO A 156 -18.87 -0.69 -5.95
C PRO A 156 -17.92 -0.84 -4.76
N GLU A 157 -17.85 -2.04 -4.20
CA GLU A 157 -16.73 -2.36 -3.30
C GLU A 157 -15.42 -2.26 -4.09
N TYR A 158 -14.42 -1.60 -3.52
CA TYR A 158 -13.10 -1.52 -4.15
C TYR A 158 -12.44 -2.90 -4.18
N GLU A 159 -12.27 -3.44 -5.37
CA GLU A 159 -11.43 -4.61 -5.62
C GLU A 159 -10.02 -4.13 -6.01
N GLU A 160 -9.00 -4.54 -5.26
CA GLU A 160 -7.61 -4.30 -5.65
C GLU A 160 -7.35 -4.88 -7.05
N PRO A 161 -6.88 -4.08 -8.02
CA PRO A 161 -6.60 -4.60 -9.34
C PRO A 161 -5.54 -5.71 -9.25
N GLU A 162 -5.82 -6.86 -9.86
CA GLU A 162 -4.81 -7.90 -10.06
C GLU A 162 -3.73 -7.31 -10.99
N ILE A 163 -2.60 -6.90 -10.43
CA ILE A 163 -1.44 -6.48 -11.22
C ILE A 163 -1.00 -7.71 -12.01
N PRO A 164 -1.07 -7.70 -13.36
CA PRO A 164 -0.64 -8.84 -14.14
C PRO A 164 0.84 -9.08 -13.86
N LEU A 165 1.16 -10.29 -13.40
CA LEU A 165 2.54 -10.73 -13.25
C LEU A 165 3.21 -10.62 -14.61
N LEU A 166 4.30 -9.85 -14.69
CA LEU A 166 5.13 -9.80 -15.89
C LEU A 166 5.59 -11.23 -16.21
N THR A 167 5.13 -11.78 -17.33
CA THR A 167 5.54 -13.11 -17.78
C THR A 167 7.01 -13.04 -18.17
N VAL A 168 7.86 -13.74 -17.43
CA VAL A 168 9.29 -13.84 -17.75
C VAL A 168 9.44 -14.52 -19.11
N ILE A 169 10.06 -13.84 -20.08
CA ILE A 169 10.36 -14.42 -21.39
C ILE A 169 11.71 -15.12 -21.29
N HIS A 170 11.69 -16.45 -21.39
CA HIS A 170 12.89 -17.28 -21.42
C HIS A 170 13.39 -17.49 -22.85
N GLY A 171 14.71 -17.55 -23.03
CA GLY A 171 15.32 -17.91 -24.30
C GLY A 171 15.05 -19.37 -24.71
N ALA A 172 15.48 -19.74 -25.91
CA ALA A 172 15.19 -21.06 -26.47
C ALA A 172 15.79 -22.21 -25.64
N LEU A 173 16.98 -22.04 -25.06
CA LEU A 173 17.64 -23.09 -24.27
C LEU A 173 17.01 -23.21 -22.88
N GLU A 174 16.70 -22.08 -22.27
CA GLU A 174 16.00 -21.97 -20.99
C GLU A 174 14.64 -22.66 -21.07
N THR A 175 13.89 -22.40 -22.15
CA THR A 175 12.57 -23.00 -22.39
C THR A 175 12.63 -24.53 -22.48
N GLU A 176 13.66 -25.11 -23.11
CA GLU A 176 13.79 -26.58 -23.18
C GLU A 176 14.09 -27.19 -21.80
N ILE A 177 14.91 -26.53 -20.98
CA ILE A 177 15.16 -26.98 -19.61
C ILE A 177 13.87 -26.89 -18.79
N LEU A 178 13.15 -25.78 -18.90
CA LEU A 178 11.93 -25.53 -18.14
C LEU A 178 10.77 -26.48 -18.51
N ARG A 179 10.72 -26.96 -19.76
CA ARG A 179 9.76 -28.01 -20.17
C ARG A 179 9.98 -29.35 -19.49
N GLU A 180 11.22 -29.65 -19.13
CA GLU A 180 11.60 -30.91 -18.48
C GLU A 180 11.69 -30.76 -16.94
N MET A 181 11.53 -29.53 -16.42
CA MET A 181 11.41 -29.31 -14.98
C MET A 181 10.12 -29.96 -14.46
N PRO A 182 10.14 -30.55 -13.24
CA PRO A 182 8.90 -30.93 -12.59
C PRO A 182 8.02 -29.69 -12.38
N PRO A 183 6.68 -29.85 -12.34
CA PRO A 183 5.79 -28.74 -12.02
C PRO A 183 6.17 -28.11 -10.68
N GLU A 184 5.84 -26.83 -10.49
CA GLU A 184 6.06 -26.15 -9.21
C GLU A 184 5.30 -26.93 -8.10
N PRO A 185 6.00 -27.47 -7.09
CA PRO A 185 5.37 -28.35 -6.12
C PRO A 185 4.46 -27.56 -5.19
N SER A 186 3.31 -28.13 -4.84
CA SER A 186 2.45 -27.60 -3.79
C SER A 186 3.03 -27.89 -2.40
N ILE A 187 2.53 -27.20 -1.37
CA ILE A 187 2.85 -27.57 0.02
C ILE A 187 2.41 -28.99 0.36
N GLY A 188 1.29 -29.45 -0.21
CA GLY A 188 0.85 -30.84 -0.07
C GLY A 188 1.95 -31.81 -0.53
N ASP A 189 2.55 -31.56 -1.69
CA ASP A 189 3.63 -32.39 -2.26
C ASP A 189 4.87 -32.39 -1.37
N LEU A 190 5.23 -31.23 -0.81
CA LEU A 190 6.38 -31.09 0.07
C LEU A 190 6.19 -31.79 1.42
N LEU A 191 4.96 -31.79 1.96
CA LEU A 191 4.63 -32.44 3.24
C LEU A 191 4.64 -33.97 3.16
N GLN A 192 4.44 -34.56 1.99
CA GLN A 192 4.55 -36.01 1.80
C GLN A 192 6.01 -36.51 1.84
N LEU A 193 6.99 -35.60 1.82
CA LEU A 193 8.39 -35.98 1.83
C LEU A 193 8.91 -36.17 3.26
N PRO A 194 9.75 -37.19 3.51
CA PRO A 194 10.35 -37.41 4.83
C PRO A 194 11.35 -36.31 5.23
N SER A 195 11.85 -35.55 4.26
CA SER A 195 12.71 -34.38 4.50
C SER A 195 12.82 -33.54 3.23
N ILE A 196 12.90 -32.21 3.41
CA ILE A 196 13.16 -31.26 2.32
C ILE A 196 14.47 -31.55 1.57
N ARG A 197 15.45 -32.19 2.24
CA ARG A 197 16.72 -32.59 1.61
C ARG A 197 16.51 -33.63 0.50
N LYS A 198 15.43 -34.40 0.56
CA LYS A 198 15.05 -35.42 -0.45
C LYS A 198 14.06 -34.89 -1.50
N ALA A 199 13.74 -33.60 -1.49
CA ALA A 199 12.73 -33.02 -2.37
C ALA A 199 13.17 -32.82 -3.82
N LEU A 200 14.42 -33.11 -4.16
CA LEU A 200 14.95 -32.86 -5.52
C LEU A 200 14.07 -33.45 -6.64
N PRO A 201 13.60 -34.71 -6.58
CA PRO A 201 12.82 -35.30 -7.67
C PRO A 201 11.48 -34.60 -7.97
N VAL A 202 10.91 -33.90 -6.98
CA VAL A 202 9.62 -33.21 -7.12
C VAL A 202 9.79 -31.71 -7.32
N ARG A 203 11.02 -31.19 -7.29
CA ARG A 203 11.27 -29.74 -7.34
C ARG A 203 12.37 -29.28 -8.29
N GLY A 204 13.10 -30.19 -8.93
CA GLY A 204 14.12 -29.76 -9.89
C GLY A 204 14.94 -30.86 -10.54
N LEU A 205 16.02 -30.41 -11.20
CA LEU A 205 16.89 -31.22 -12.03
C LEU A 205 18.34 -31.10 -11.56
N ARG A 206 19.10 -32.19 -11.62
CA ARG A 206 20.56 -32.17 -11.41
C ARG A 206 21.26 -31.58 -12.62
N PHE A 207 22.44 -31.01 -12.43
CA PHE A 207 23.28 -30.50 -13.51
C PHE A 207 23.46 -31.51 -14.66
N GLY A 208 23.68 -32.79 -14.35
CA GLY A 208 23.82 -33.83 -15.36
C GLY A 208 22.54 -34.08 -16.20
N GLU A 209 21.37 -33.85 -15.61
CA GLU A 209 20.08 -33.95 -16.31
C GLU A 209 19.88 -32.76 -17.23
N VAL A 210 20.18 -31.54 -16.75
CA VAL A 210 20.17 -30.30 -17.55
C VAL A 210 21.15 -30.40 -18.73
N LYS A 211 22.38 -30.85 -18.47
CA LYS A 211 23.40 -31.09 -19.49
C LYS A 211 22.91 -32.05 -20.57
N ARG A 212 22.26 -33.15 -20.18
CA ARG A 212 21.70 -34.14 -21.11
C ARG A 212 20.58 -33.55 -21.96
N ILE A 213 19.73 -32.68 -21.40
CA ILE A 213 18.67 -31.99 -22.15
C ILE A 213 19.29 -31.12 -23.25
N LEU A 214 20.28 -30.30 -22.90
CA LEU A 214 20.97 -29.44 -23.86
C LEU A 214 21.73 -30.23 -24.93
N GLY A 215 22.34 -31.37 -24.57
CA GLY A 215 23.07 -32.25 -25.48
C GLY A 215 22.21 -33.03 -26.48
N ARG A 216 20.87 -32.99 -26.42
CA ARG A 216 19.97 -33.67 -27.37
C ARG A 216 19.84 -32.94 -28.72
N LYS A 217 20.13 -31.63 -28.78
CA LYS A 217 20.18 -30.87 -30.04
C LYS A 217 21.56 -30.98 -30.69
N PRO A 218 21.70 -30.66 -31.99
CA PRO A 218 23.00 -30.60 -32.64
C PRO A 218 23.76 -29.35 -32.17
N LEU A 219 24.18 -29.33 -30.91
CA LEU A 219 25.38 -28.61 -30.47
C LEU A 219 26.61 -29.41 -30.93
N ARG A 220 26.58 -29.87 -32.20
CA ARG A 220 27.41 -30.95 -32.76
C ARG A 220 28.91 -30.62 -32.78
N ASP A 221 29.26 -29.36 -32.51
CA ASP A 221 30.62 -28.84 -32.63
C ASP A 221 31.17 -28.29 -31.30
N LEU A 222 30.45 -28.42 -30.17
CA LEU A 222 30.92 -27.93 -28.87
C LEU A 222 31.63 -29.05 -28.09
N GLY A 223 32.83 -28.75 -27.62
CA GLY A 223 33.60 -29.67 -26.77
C GLY A 223 32.93 -29.91 -25.41
N PRO A 224 33.33 -30.96 -24.66
CA PRO A 224 32.75 -31.30 -23.35
C PRO A 224 32.81 -30.17 -22.31
N GLU A 225 33.90 -29.40 -22.32
CA GLU A 225 34.11 -28.18 -21.50
C GLU A 225 33.04 -27.13 -21.82
N THR A 226 32.85 -26.84 -23.12
CA THR A 226 31.91 -25.82 -23.59
C THR A 226 30.45 -26.18 -23.29
N ILE A 227 30.10 -27.47 -23.29
CA ILE A 227 28.76 -27.92 -22.88
C ILE A 227 28.54 -27.68 -21.38
N ASN A 228 29.56 -27.87 -20.53
CA ASN A 228 29.44 -27.61 -19.10
C ASN A 228 29.21 -26.11 -18.85
N ASP A 229 29.99 -25.24 -19.50
CA ASP A 229 29.84 -23.79 -19.38
C ASP A 229 28.47 -23.33 -19.86
N THR A 230 28.03 -23.80 -21.03
CA THR A 230 26.69 -23.51 -21.57
C THR A 230 25.58 -23.95 -20.62
N THR A 231 25.73 -25.12 -19.98
CA THR A 231 24.77 -25.65 -19.00
C THR A 231 24.69 -24.72 -17.79
N LYS A 232 25.84 -24.35 -17.24
CA LYS A 232 25.95 -23.46 -16.09
C LYS A 232 25.35 -22.09 -16.38
N ASP A 233 25.73 -21.48 -17.49
CA ASP A 233 25.24 -20.16 -17.89
C ASP A 233 23.73 -20.16 -18.11
N THR A 234 23.18 -21.21 -18.73
CA THR A 234 21.74 -21.31 -18.96
C THR A 234 20.97 -21.47 -17.64
N MET A 235 21.48 -22.27 -16.68
CA MET A 235 20.90 -22.36 -15.34
C MET A 235 20.93 -21.00 -14.62
N HIS A 236 22.02 -20.24 -14.71
CA HIS A 236 22.12 -18.91 -14.11
C HIS A 236 21.14 -17.92 -14.74
N ARG A 237 21.02 -17.88 -16.08
CA ARG A 237 20.05 -17.02 -16.77
C ARG A 237 18.60 -17.33 -16.38
N ILE A 238 18.25 -18.60 -16.13
CA ILE A 238 16.92 -18.96 -15.61
C ILE A 238 16.68 -18.33 -14.23
N VAL A 239 17.64 -18.43 -13.31
CA VAL A 239 17.51 -17.89 -11.95
C VAL A 239 17.52 -16.36 -11.93
N GLU A 240 18.29 -15.73 -12.80
CA GLU A 240 18.34 -14.26 -12.94
C GLU A 240 17.04 -13.70 -13.52
N SER A 241 16.43 -14.42 -14.46
CA SER A 241 15.19 -13.98 -15.13
C SER A 241 13.93 -14.32 -14.33
N ASP A 242 13.91 -15.43 -13.60
CA ASP A 242 12.77 -15.88 -12.82
C ASP A 242 13.14 -16.19 -11.36
N SER A 243 12.69 -15.29 -10.49
CA SER A 243 12.94 -15.36 -9.05
C SER A 243 12.41 -16.62 -8.37
N ARG A 244 11.53 -17.40 -9.02
CA ARG A 244 11.01 -18.68 -8.51
C ARG A 244 12.04 -19.80 -8.55
N PHE A 245 13.10 -19.69 -9.34
CA PHE A 245 14.15 -20.70 -9.40
C PHE A 245 15.37 -20.34 -8.54
N ASP A 246 16.16 -21.36 -8.22
CA ASP A 246 17.43 -21.28 -7.49
C ASP A 246 18.40 -22.36 -7.97
N ILE A 247 19.70 -22.16 -7.72
CA ILE A 247 20.73 -23.18 -7.91
C ILE A 247 21.22 -23.63 -6.54
N GLN A 248 21.02 -24.91 -6.23
CA GLN A 248 21.42 -25.48 -4.94
C GLN A 248 22.39 -26.64 -5.12
N LYS A 249 23.44 -26.66 -4.29
CA LYS A 249 24.36 -27.80 -4.23
C LYS A 249 23.72 -28.97 -3.48
N ARG A 250 23.51 -30.09 -4.17
CA ARG A 250 22.94 -31.34 -3.64
C ARG A 250 23.68 -32.53 -4.23
N TYR A 251 23.96 -33.55 -3.42
CA TYR A 251 24.67 -34.76 -3.87
C TYR A 251 25.99 -34.47 -4.60
N GLY A 252 26.70 -33.40 -4.21
CA GLY A 252 27.97 -33.01 -4.82
C GLY A 252 27.87 -32.28 -6.17
N THR A 253 26.66 -31.99 -6.66
CA THR A 253 26.44 -31.29 -7.93
C THR A 253 25.46 -30.13 -7.78
N ASP A 254 25.51 -29.18 -8.71
CA ASP A 254 24.55 -28.09 -8.77
C ASP A 254 23.21 -28.60 -9.29
N CYS A 255 22.11 -28.09 -8.76
CA CYS A 255 20.77 -28.49 -9.15
C CYS A 255 19.92 -27.24 -9.37
N LEU A 256 19.24 -27.17 -10.52
CA LEU A 256 18.22 -26.15 -10.78
C LEU A 256 16.94 -26.58 -10.08
N VAL A 257 16.39 -25.73 -9.21
CA VAL A 257 15.27 -26.10 -8.35
C VAL A 257 14.27 -24.96 -8.16
N TRP A 258 13.00 -25.29 -7.93
CA TRP A 258 12.01 -24.36 -7.40
C TRP A 258 12.40 -23.90 -5.99
N LYS A 259 12.28 -22.60 -5.72
CA LYS A 259 12.47 -21.98 -4.41
C LYS A 259 11.31 -22.34 -3.50
N VAL A 260 11.60 -23.20 -2.54
CA VAL A 260 10.66 -23.59 -1.48
C VAL A 260 10.17 -22.39 -0.67
N HIS A 261 11.00 -21.36 -0.49
CA HIS A 261 10.61 -20.13 0.20
C HIS A 261 9.45 -19.40 -0.48
N ASN A 262 9.42 -19.35 -1.82
CA ASN A 262 8.33 -18.70 -2.54
C ASN A 262 7.01 -19.45 -2.33
N ILE A 263 7.05 -20.78 -2.37
CA ILE A 263 5.90 -21.65 -2.15
C ILE A 263 5.35 -21.45 -0.72
N PHE A 264 6.21 -21.47 0.30
CA PHE A 264 5.79 -21.21 1.68
C PHE A 264 5.23 -19.80 1.87
N ASN A 265 5.88 -18.79 1.31
CA ASN A 265 5.42 -17.41 1.44
C ASN A 265 4.06 -17.20 0.79
N GLN A 266 3.81 -17.82 -0.37
CA GLN A 266 2.50 -17.73 -1.04
C GLN A 266 1.40 -18.33 -0.16
N GLU A 267 1.63 -19.50 0.42
CA GLU A 267 0.64 -20.14 1.29
C GLU A 267 0.43 -19.38 2.60
N ILE A 268 1.53 -18.97 3.25
CA ILE A 268 1.46 -18.13 4.46
C ILE A 268 0.68 -16.86 4.16
N ARG A 269 0.99 -16.16 3.06
CA ARG A 269 0.24 -14.96 2.65
C ARG A 269 -1.23 -15.28 2.39
N ARG A 270 -1.56 -16.41 1.77
CA ARG A 270 -2.96 -16.80 1.52
C ARG A 270 -3.73 -16.95 2.83
N HIS A 271 -3.15 -17.56 3.85
CA HIS A 271 -3.78 -17.69 5.17
C HIS A 271 -3.77 -16.40 5.95
N LEU A 272 -2.76 -15.54 5.79
CA LEU A 272 -2.68 -14.24 6.48
C LEU A 272 -3.55 -13.16 5.83
N ARG A 273 -3.81 -13.22 4.51
CA ARG A 273 -4.53 -12.17 3.75
C ARG A 273 -5.88 -11.77 4.38
N PRO A 274 -6.73 -12.70 4.87
CA PRO A 274 -7.99 -12.35 5.54
C PRO A 274 -7.83 -11.64 6.90
N HIS A 275 -6.62 -11.60 7.43
CA HIS A 275 -6.27 -11.08 8.76
C HIS A 275 -5.40 -9.81 8.70
N ILE A 276 -4.77 -9.53 7.55
CA ILE A 276 -4.00 -8.29 7.35
C ILE A 276 -4.93 -7.08 7.52
N GLY A 277 -4.56 -6.15 8.40
CA GLY A 277 -5.32 -4.93 8.69
C GLY A 277 -6.41 -5.07 9.75
N LYS A 278 -6.64 -6.26 10.32
CA LYS A 278 -7.54 -6.44 11.46
C LYS A 278 -6.82 -6.16 12.79
N PRO A 279 -7.47 -5.49 13.76
CA PRO A 279 -6.91 -5.32 15.10
C PRO A 279 -6.76 -6.68 15.80
N LEU A 280 -5.78 -6.79 16.71
CA LEU A 280 -5.45 -8.02 17.44
C LEU A 280 -6.66 -8.67 18.12
N SER A 281 -7.56 -7.85 18.67
CA SER A 281 -8.82 -8.26 19.28
C SER A 281 -9.74 -9.06 18.33
N GLN A 282 -9.68 -8.81 17.03
CA GLN A 282 -10.45 -9.55 16.01
C GLN A 282 -9.73 -10.80 15.49
N LEU A 283 -8.48 -11.02 15.89
CA LEU A 283 -7.70 -12.22 15.56
C LEU A 283 -7.80 -13.29 16.64
N GLY A 284 -8.57 -13.03 17.72
CA GLY A 284 -8.68 -13.94 18.87
C GLY A 284 -7.37 -14.09 19.65
N LEU A 285 -6.43 -13.16 19.46
CA LEU A 285 -5.19 -13.07 20.21
C LEU A 285 -5.43 -12.03 21.31
N ASP A 286 -5.40 -12.49 22.55
CA ASP A 286 -5.64 -11.68 23.74
C ASP A 286 -4.62 -10.53 23.82
N GLU A 287 -5.02 -9.36 24.32
CA GLU A 287 -4.19 -8.15 24.40
C GLU A 287 -3.01 -8.26 25.38
N SER A 288 -2.82 -9.42 26.02
CA SER A 288 -1.83 -9.66 27.07
C SER A 288 -0.48 -10.22 26.57
N LEU A 289 -0.13 -10.05 25.29
CA LEU A 289 1.18 -10.45 24.73
C LEU A 289 2.18 -9.30 24.74
#